data_AF-A0A1U8IYD9-F1
#
_entry.id   AF-A0A1U8IYD9-F1
#
_cell.length_a   1.000
_cell.length_b   1.000
_cell.length_c   1.000
_cell.angle_alpha   90.00
_cell.angle_beta   90.00
_cell.angle_gamma   90.00
#
_symmetry.space_group_name_H-M   'P 1'
#
loop_
_entity.id
_entity.type
_entity.pdbx_description
1 polymer ?
#
loop_
_entity_poly.entity_id
_entity_poly.type
_entity_poly.pdbx_seq_one_letter_code
_entity_poly.pdbx_strand_id
1 'polypeptide(L)'
;MVFVKGQVLLFLAISTLFEFLSVLLYAYFFPRLPIVKYFRSKAALEGSKTVQADLEAAGIQIKEDHHEQNERLSNKQLFIQNVDYALDMFLIYVLTLSIFPGFLYENTGKHKLGTWYPPVLIACDNVWNLISRYLLLVKFLKIESRKGLTIAILSRFLLIPAFYFTAKYGDQGWMILLVSFLGLTNGHLTICVMTAAPKGYKGPEQNALGNIVVLCLLIGIFAGVSLDWLWFIGKKNAF
;
A
#
# COMPACT_ATOMS: atom_id res chain seq x y z
N MET A 1 -26.33 21.38 -3.02
CA MET A 1 -25.04 21.86 -2.48
C MET A 1 -24.87 21.65 -0.98
N VAL A 2 -25.89 21.90 -0.13
CA VAL A 2 -25.81 21.69 1.34
C VAL A 2 -25.66 20.21 1.72
N PHE A 3 -26.37 19.30 1.04
CA PHE A 3 -26.33 17.86 1.31
C PHE A 3 -24.95 17.21 1.04
N VAL A 4 -24.25 17.68 0.00
CA VAL A 4 -22.90 17.21 -0.36
C VAL A 4 -21.87 17.65 0.69
N LYS A 5 -21.98 18.89 1.20
CA LYS A 5 -21.12 19.37 2.30
C LYS A 5 -21.29 18.54 3.57
N GLY A 6 -22.53 18.15 3.91
CA GLY A 6 -22.80 17.30 5.07
C GLY A 6 -22.19 15.91 4.97
N GLN A 7 -22.24 15.28 3.78
CA GLN A 7 -21.64 13.96 3.54
C GLN A 7 -20.10 14.02 3.59
N VAL A 8 -19.49 15.04 3.00
CA VAL A 8 -18.03 15.23 3.03
C VAL A 8 -17.53 15.50 4.46
N LEU A 9 -18.24 16.35 5.23
CA LEU A 9 -17.91 16.60 6.63
C LEU A 9 -18.06 15.35 7.51
N LEU A 10 -19.10 14.56 7.28
CA LEU A 10 -19.30 13.29 7.99
C LEU A 10 -18.19 12.29 7.66
N PHE A 11 -17.83 12.13 6.38
CA PHE A 11 -16.73 11.28 5.96
C PHE A 11 -15.40 11.72 6.59
N LEU A 12 -15.12 13.03 6.59
CA LEU A 12 -13.92 13.59 7.20
C LEU A 12 -13.90 13.33 8.70
N ALA A 13 -14.99 13.62 9.41
CA ALA A 13 -15.11 13.41 10.84
C ALA A 13 -14.89 11.93 11.22
N ILE A 14 -15.50 11.00 10.49
CA ILE A 14 -15.32 9.56 10.69
C ILE A 14 -13.85 9.17 10.43
N SER A 15 -13.27 9.63 9.32
CA SER A 15 -11.87 9.31 8.95
C SER A 15 -10.89 9.81 10.02
N THR A 16 -11.04 11.06 10.47
CA THR A 16 -10.21 11.65 11.52
C THR A 16 -10.37 10.91 12.85
N LEU A 17 -11.59 10.48 13.21
CA LEU A 17 -11.81 9.66 14.41
C LEU A 17 -11.04 8.33 14.33
N PHE A 18 -11.11 7.63 13.19
CA PHE A 18 -10.42 6.36 12.99
C PHE A 18 -8.89 6.54 12.97
N GLU A 19 -8.38 7.59 12.34
CA GLU A 19 -6.96 7.93 12.36
C GLU A 19 -6.48 8.23 13.78
N PHE A 20 -7.24 9.05 14.52
CA PHE A 20 -6.91 9.37 15.91
C PHE A 20 -6.91 8.12 16.79
N LEU A 21 -7.92 7.25 16.66
CA LEU A 21 -7.95 5.97 17.34
C LEU A 21 -6.74 5.09 16.98
N SER A 22 -6.35 5.07 15.70
CA SER A 22 -5.18 4.31 15.22
C SER A 22 -3.89 4.82 15.85
N VAL A 23 -3.73 6.14 15.95
CA VAL A 23 -2.58 6.78 16.63
C VAL A 23 -2.56 6.43 18.12
N LEU A 24 -3.70 6.46 18.80
CA LEU A 24 -3.79 6.05 20.20
C LEU A 24 -3.42 4.58 20.38
N LEU A 25 -3.95 3.68 19.53
CA LEU A 25 -3.60 2.27 19.57
C LEU A 25 -2.10 2.05 19.34
N TYR A 26 -1.51 2.76 18.38
CA TYR A 26 -0.08 2.73 18.10
C TYR A 26 0.76 3.28 19.26
N ALA A 27 0.34 4.35 19.92
CA ALA A 27 1.11 4.95 21.01
C ALA A 27 1.05 4.12 22.30
N TYR A 28 -0.12 3.59 22.65
CA TYR A 28 -0.35 2.97 23.96
C TYR A 28 -0.25 1.43 23.96
N PHE A 29 -0.76 0.76 22.92
CA PHE A 29 -0.85 -0.70 22.90
C PHE A 29 0.32 -1.34 22.14
N PHE A 30 0.69 -0.78 20.99
CA PHE A 30 1.72 -1.38 20.12
C PHE A 30 3.09 -1.60 20.81
N PRO A 31 3.66 -0.64 21.57
CA PRO A 31 4.95 -0.83 22.24
C PRO A 31 4.91 -1.89 23.34
N ARG A 32 3.71 -2.19 23.86
CA ARG A 32 3.52 -3.15 24.96
C ARG A 32 3.41 -4.60 24.46
N LEU A 33 3.21 -4.82 23.17
CA LEU A 33 3.10 -6.17 22.61
C LEU A 33 4.41 -6.96 22.76
N PRO A 34 4.39 -8.21 23.26
CA PRO A 34 5.61 -9.01 23.46
C PRO A 34 6.45 -9.18 22.20
N ILE A 35 5.79 -9.35 21.05
CA ILE A 35 6.46 -9.50 19.76
C ILE A 35 7.22 -8.23 19.35
N VAL A 36 6.64 -7.05 19.63
CA VAL A 36 7.25 -5.76 19.33
C VAL A 36 8.46 -5.55 20.23
N LYS A 37 8.33 -5.82 21.53
CA LYS A 37 9.45 -5.78 22.48
C LYS A 37 10.62 -6.67 22.05
N TYR A 38 10.33 -7.90 21.61
CA TYR A 38 11.33 -8.85 21.13
C TYR A 38 12.10 -8.31 19.92
N PHE A 39 11.41 -7.88 18.85
CA PHE A 39 12.07 -7.37 17.65
C PHE A 39 12.81 -6.06 17.89
N ARG A 40 12.27 -5.20 18.77
CA ARG A 40 12.95 -3.96 19.15
C ARG A 40 14.25 -4.22 19.90
N SER A 41 14.23 -5.14 20.86
CA SER A 41 15.43 -5.55 21.59
C SER A 41 16.47 -6.16 20.66
N LYS A 42 16.04 -7.03 19.74
CA LYS A 42 16.93 -7.62 18.73
C LYS A 42 17.57 -6.56 17.84
N ALA A 43 16.79 -5.59 17.35
CA ALA A 43 17.31 -4.52 16.52
C ALA A 43 18.31 -3.61 17.26
N ALA A 44 18.10 -3.35 18.55
CA ALA A 44 19.05 -2.59 19.37
C ALA A 44 20.37 -3.35 19.58
N LEU A 45 20.32 -4.67 19.82
CA LEU A 45 21.52 -5.52 19.86
C LEU A 45 22.28 -5.54 18.51
N GLU A 46 21.56 -5.38 17.40
CA GLU A 46 22.14 -5.22 16.07
C GLU A 46 22.60 -3.78 15.75
N GLY A 47 22.62 -2.88 16.75
CA GLY A 47 23.14 -1.52 16.65
C GLY A 47 22.12 -0.45 16.20
N SER A 48 20.82 -0.74 16.22
CA SER A 48 19.78 0.22 15.81
C SER A 48 19.50 1.27 16.88
N LYS A 49 19.96 2.51 16.65
CA LYS A 49 19.67 3.66 17.54
C LYS A 49 18.22 4.15 17.48
N THR A 50 17.50 3.89 16.40
CA THR A 50 16.11 4.38 16.22
C THR A 50 15.10 3.69 17.13
N VAL A 51 15.52 2.63 17.83
CA VAL A 51 14.65 1.80 18.66
C VAL A 51 14.84 2.09 20.15
N GLN A 52 15.83 2.91 20.51
CA GLN A 52 16.23 3.17 21.90
C GLN A 52 15.11 3.87 22.70
N ALA A 53 14.56 4.97 22.18
CA ALA A 53 13.40 5.65 22.80
C ALA A 53 12.16 4.74 22.91
N ASP A 54 12.01 3.84 21.94
CA ASP A 54 10.93 2.88 21.83
C ASP A 54 11.06 1.70 22.83
N LEU A 55 12.30 1.36 23.22
CA LEU A 55 12.66 0.39 24.25
C LEU A 55 12.51 0.99 25.65
N GLU A 56 12.93 2.24 25.82
CA GLU A 56 12.72 3.02 27.05
C GLU A 56 11.23 3.17 27.36
N ALA A 57 10.41 3.54 26.36
CA ALA A 57 8.95 3.59 26.49
C ALA A 57 8.32 2.21 26.80
N ALA A 58 8.98 1.12 26.43
CA ALA A 58 8.56 -0.25 26.73
C ALA A 58 9.10 -0.79 28.07
N GLY A 59 9.91 0.01 28.79
CA GLY A 59 10.52 -0.33 30.08
C GLY A 59 11.74 -1.25 30.00
N ILE A 60 12.42 -1.31 28.84
CA ILE A 60 13.57 -2.19 28.61
C ILE A 60 14.85 -1.34 28.52
N GLN A 61 15.79 -1.52 29.45
CA GLN A 61 17.13 -0.95 29.37
C GLN A 61 18.12 -2.02 28.91
N ILE A 62 18.74 -1.80 27.75
CA ILE A 62 19.83 -2.64 27.23
C ILE A 62 21.13 -1.92 27.57
N LYS A 63 22.03 -2.57 28.31
CA LYS A 63 23.38 -2.05 28.54
C LYS A 63 24.14 -2.07 27.21
N GLU A 64 24.72 -0.94 26.84
CA GLU A 64 25.63 -0.82 25.70
C GLU A 64 26.92 -1.58 26.00
N ASP A 65 26.91 -2.91 25.90
CA ASP A 65 28.15 -3.65 25.76
C ASP A 65 28.65 -3.47 24.33
N HIS A 66 29.92 -3.10 24.19
CA HIS A 66 30.62 -2.80 22.94
C HIS A 66 30.34 -3.84 21.85
N HIS A 67 29.37 -3.56 20.98
CA HIS A 67 29.13 -4.37 19.80
C HIS A 67 30.03 -3.87 18.67
N GLU A 68 30.87 -4.78 18.17
CA GLU A 68 31.60 -4.62 16.91
C GLU A 68 30.70 -3.95 15.89
N GLN A 69 31.19 -2.84 15.34
CA GLN A 69 30.53 -2.00 14.37
C GLN A 69 30.44 -2.79 13.05
N ASN A 70 29.54 -3.75 13.04
CA ASN A 70 29.35 -4.74 12.00
C ASN A 70 28.89 -3.97 10.76
N GLU A 71 29.75 -3.82 9.75
CA GLU A 71 29.58 -2.90 8.62
C GLU A 71 28.13 -2.95 8.08
N ARG A 72 27.39 -1.87 8.31
CA ARG A 72 26.02 -1.69 7.86
C ARG A 72 26.05 -1.12 6.45
N LEU A 73 25.24 -1.68 5.55
CA LEU A 73 25.08 -1.12 4.21
C LEU A 73 24.49 0.30 4.26
N SER A 74 25.00 1.17 3.39
CA SER A 74 24.45 2.51 3.19
C SER A 74 23.06 2.43 2.54
N ASN A 75 22.19 3.40 2.81
CA ASN A 75 20.86 3.49 2.19
C ASN A 75 20.93 3.46 0.66
N LYS A 76 21.99 4.03 0.06
CA LYS A 76 22.21 3.99 -1.39
C LYS A 76 22.50 2.56 -1.89
N GLN A 77 23.31 1.80 -1.16
CA GLN A 77 23.60 0.40 -1.50
C GLN A 77 22.35 -0.47 -1.33
N LEU A 78 21.61 -0.28 -0.24
CA LEU A 78 20.34 -0.97 -0.01
C LEU A 78 19.33 -0.71 -1.13
N PHE A 79 19.21 0.55 -1.58
CA PHE A 79 18.35 0.91 -2.70
C PHE A 79 18.78 0.24 -4.01
N ILE A 80 20.07 0.33 -4.37
CA ILE A 80 20.57 -0.26 -5.61
C ILE A 80 20.37 -1.79 -5.62
N GLN A 81 20.60 -2.47 -4.49
CA GLN A 81 20.42 -3.91 -4.37
C GLN A 81 18.95 -4.37 -4.41
N ASN A 82 18.00 -3.47 -4.13
CA ASN A 82 16.56 -3.77 -4.06
C ASN A 82 15.75 -2.85 -4.96
N VAL A 83 16.36 -2.39 -6.05
CA VAL A 83 15.71 -1.48 -7.00
C VAL A 83 14.51 -2.15 -7.67
N ASP A 84 14.56 -3.48 -7.83
CA ASP A 84 13.44 -4.30 -8.27
C ASP A 84 12.23 -4.13 -7.35
N TYR A 85 12.38 -4.34 -6.05
CA TYR A 85 11.29 -4.17 -5.08
C TYR A 85 10.79 -2.72 -4.98
N ALA A 86 11.70 -1.75 -5.09
CA ALA A 86 11.35 -0.33 -5.09
C ALA A 86 10.51 0.05 -6.31
N LEU A 87 10.91 -0.40 -7.50
CA LEU A 87 10.17 -0.21 -8.75
C LEU A 87 8.85 -0.96 -8.74
N ASP A 88 8.85 -2.20 -8.27
CA ASP A 88 7.65 -3.03 -8.11
C ASP A 88 6.59 -2.31 -7.25
N MET A 89 7.02 -1.76 -6.09
CA MET A 89 6.14 -0.98 -5.23
C MET A 89 5.61 0.28 -5.91
N PHE A 90 6.48 1.04 -6.58
CA PHE A 90 6.10 2.22 -7.33
C PHE A 90 5.04 1.89 -8.41
N LEU A 91 5.29 0.86 -9.23
CA LEU A 91 4.41 0.45 -10.33
C LEU A 91 3.05 -0.05 -9.84
N ILE A 92 3.01 -0.76 -8.71
CA ILE A 92 1.74 -1.21 -8.10
C ILE A 92 0.80 -0.02 -7.85
N TYR A 93 1.32 1.06 -7.27
CA TYR A 93 0.53 2.22 -6.88
C TYR A 93 0.29 3.18 -8.05
N VAL A 94 1.26 3.34 -8.95
CA VAL A 94 1.05 4.07 -10.21
C VAL A 94 -0.13 3.50 -10.97
N LEU A 95 -0.13 2.19 -11.21
CA LEU A 95 -1.18 1.55 -11.98
C LEU A 95 -2.53 1.67 -11.29
N THR A 96 -2.59 1.31 -9.99
CA THR A 96 -3.86 1.30 -9.25
C THR A 96 -4.47 2.69 -9.24
N LEU A 97 -3.68 3.72 -8.91
CA LEU A 97 -4.21 5.08 -8.83
C LEU A 97 -4.35 5.79 -10.17
N SER A 98 -3.70 5.29 -11.23
CA SER A 98 -3.99 5.75 -12.58
C SER A 98 -5.37 5.31 -13.07
N ILE A 99 -5.97 4.26 -12.48
CA ILE A 99 -7.31 3.78 -12.85
C ILE A 99 -8.33 4.27 -11.80
N PHE A 100 -7.98 4.18 -10.52
CA PHE A 100 -8.89 4.48 -9.43
C PHE A 100 -8.44 5.73 -8.67
N PRO A 101 -9.29 6.75 -8.42
CA PRO A 101 -10.74 6.74 -8.61
C PRO A 101 -11.26 7.35 -9.93
N GLY A 102 -10.49 8.20 -10.64
CA GLY A 102 -11.03 9.08 -11.68
C GLY A 102 -11.72 8.38 -12.84
N PHE A 103 -11.14 7.30 -13.36
CA PHE A 103 -11.78 6.51 -14.42
C PHE A 103 -13.19 6.02 -14.01
N LEU A 104 -13.36 5.53 -12.77
CA LEU A 104 -14.62 4.93 -12.33
C LEU A 104 -15.74 5.94 -12.13
N TYR A 105 -15.40 7.17 -11.72
CA TYR A 105 -16.38 8.23 -11.50
C TYR A 105 -16.96 8.79 -12.80
N GLU A 106 -16.23 8.74 -13.91
CA GLU A 106 -16.60 9.49 -15.12
C GLU A 106 -16.80 8.65 -16.39
N ASN A 107 -16.26 7.44 -16.48
CA ASN A 107 -16.27 6.65 -17.72
C ASN A 107 -17.29 5.51 -17.78
N THR A 108 -18.17 5.39 -16.81
CA THR A 108 -18.94 4.16 -16.66
C THR A 108 -20.34 4.26 -17.29
N GLY A 109 -20.90 5.46 -17.48
CA GLY A 109 -22.18 5.65 -18.19
C GLY A 109 -23.42 5.51 -17.29
N LYS A 110 -24.56 5.07 -17.84
CA LYS A 110 -25.81 4.90 -17.07
C LYS A 110 -25.85 3.52 -16.40
N HIS A 111 -25.82 3.50 -15.08
CA HIS A 111 -25.89 2.27 -14.27
C HIS A 111 -27.20 2.14 -13.52
N LYS A 112 -27.58 0.90 -13.20
CA LYS A 112 -28.76 0.62 -12.37
C LYS A 112 -28.57 1.11 -10.92
N LEU A 113 -27.32 1.16 -10.47
CA LEU A 113 -26.93 1.62 -9.13
C LEU A 113 -26.96 3.16 -8.97
N GLY A 114 -27.10 3.93 -10.06
CA GLY A 114 -27.17 5.39 -10.01
C GLY A 114 -26.02 6.00 -9.21
N THR A 115 -26.34 6.86 -8.23
CA THR A 115 -25.36 7.54 -7.36
C THR A 115 -24.61 6.60 -6.40
N TRP A 116 -25.11 5.39 -6.17
CA TRP A 116 -24.43 4.38 -5.33
C TRP A 116 -23.31 3.64 -6.05
N TYR A 117 -23.23 3.79 -7.37
CA TYR A 117 -22.28 3.04 -8.17
C TYR A 117 -20.80 3.32 -7.80
N PRO A 118 -20.32 4.59 -7.75
CA PRO A 118 -18.93 4.83 -7.35
C PRO A 118 -18.61 4.41 -5.91
N PRO A 119 -19.44 4.69 -4.88
CA PRO A 119 -19.21 4.18 -3.53
C PRO A 119 -19.12 2.66 -3.44
N VAL A 120 -19.94 1.92 -4.19
CA VAL A 120 -19.89 0.45 -4.23
C VAL A 120 -18.56 -0.02 -4.82
N LEU A 121 -18.10 0.59 -5.92
CA LEU A 121 -16.81 0.23 -6.52
C LEU A 121 -15.65 0.52 -5.57
N ILE A 122 -15.66 1.68 -4.90
CA ILE A 122 -14.67 2.03 -3.86
C ILE A 122 -14.67 1.00 -2.73
N ALA A 123 -15.85 0.59 -2.26
CA ALA A 123 -15.98 -0.40 -1.22
C ALA A 123 -15.44 -1.77 -1.68
N CYS A 124 -15.77 -2.20 -2.89
CA CYS A 124 -15.27 -3.46 -3.46
C CYS A 124 -13.73 -3.46 -3.55
N ASP A 125 -13.13 -2.40 -4.07
CA ASP A 125 -11.66 -2.29 -4.16
C ASP A 125 -11.01 -2.39 -2.77
N ASN A 126 -11.49 -1.60 -1.81
CA ASN A 126 -10.93 -1.55 -0.47
C ASN A 126 -11.11 -2.87 0.31
N VAL A 127 -12.28 -3.51 0.20
CA VAL A 127 -12.55 -4.80 0.85
C VAL A 127 -11.62 -5.88 0.31
N TRP A 128 -11.46 -5.98 -1.01
CA TRP A 128 -10.56 -6.97 -1.59
C TRP A 128 -9.07 -6.64 -1.34
N ASN A 129 -8.70 -5.37 -1.31
CA ASN A 129 -7.37 -4.93 -0.87
C ASN A 129 -7.10 -5.26 0.60
N LEU A 130 -8.12 -5.26 1.46
CA LEU A 130 -7.99 -5.69 2.85
C LEU A 130 -7.84 -7.22 2.94
N ILE A 131 -8.75 -7.97 2.32
CA ILE A 131 -8.74 -9.45 2.33
C ILE A 131 -7.41 -9.98 1.79
N SER A 132 -6.90 -9.40 0.71
CA SER A 132 -5.66 -9.85 0.07
C SER A 132 -4.41 -9.73 0.94
N ARG A 133 -4.39 -8.80 1.90
CA ARG A 133 -3.27 -8.66 2.85
C ARG A 133 -3.18 -9.84 3.82
N TYR A 134 -4.31 -10.50 4.09
CA TYR A 134 -4.36 -11.71 4.90
C TYR A 134 -4.08 -12.99 4.11
N LEU A 135 -4.16 -12.96 2.77
CA LEU A 135 -3.88 -14.14 1.93
C LEU A 135 -2.45 -14.65 2.06
N LEU A 136 -1.51 -13.83 2.54
CA LEU A 136 -0.13 -14.24 2.78
C LEU A 136 -0.01 -15.32 3.88
N LEU A 137 -1.03 -15.46 4.73
CA LEU A 137 -1.12 -16.55 5.72
C LEU A 137 -1.24 -17.91 5.04
N VAL A 138 -1.77 -17.94 3.81
CA VAL A 138 -1.86 -19.14 2.98
C VAL A 138 -0.57 -19.26 2.16
N LYS A 139 0.35 -20.11 2.62
CA LYS A 139 1.70 -20.26 2.03
C LYS A 139 1.70 -20.48 0.51
N PHE A 140 0.70 -21.18 -0.03
CA PHE A 140 0.58 -21.45 -1.47
C PHE A 140 0.35 -20.18 -2.31
N LEU A 141 -0.32 -19.16 -1.75
CA LEU A 141 -0.59 -17.92 -2.47
C LEU A 141 0.59 -16.94 -2.40
N LYS A 142 1.63 -17.24 -1.62
CA LYS A 142 2.74 -16.32 -1.43
C LYS A 142 3.73 -16.40 -2.60
N ILE A 143 3.84 -15.31 -3.34
CA ILE A 143 4.85 -15.16 -4.38
C ILE A 143 6.17 -14.78 -3.72
N GLU A 144 7.09 -15.73 -3.58
CA GLU A 144 8.43 -15.48 -3.00
C GLU A 144 9.53 -15.23 -4.04
N SER A 145 9.26 -15.56 -5.32
CA SER A 145 10.22 -15.32 -6.40
C SER A 145 10.26 -13.85 -6.79
N ARG A 146 11.45 -13.23 -6.70
CA ARG A 146 11.69 -11.84 -7.17
C ARG A 146 11.19 -11.63 -8.60
N LYS A 147 11.61 -12.49 -9.53
CA LYS A 147 11.18 -12.42 -10.94
C LYS A 147 9.68 -12.64 -11.10
N GLY A 148 9.12 -13.59 -10.35
CA GLY A 148 7.68 -13.86 -10.37
C GLY A 148 6.86 -12.66 -9.91
N LEU A 149 7.34 -11.93 -8.90
CA LEU A 149 6.71 -10.73 -8.38
C LEU A 149 6.71 -9.61 -9.42
N THR A 150 7.87 -9.30 -10.01
CA THR A 150 7.97 -8.28 -11.07
C THR A 150 7.11 -8.63 -12.27
N ILE A 151 7.10 -9.89 -12.72
CA ILE A 151 6.23 -10.35 -13.83
C ILE A 151 4.75 -10.18 -13.47
N ALA A 152 4.33 -10.56 -12.27
CA ALA A 152 2.96 -10.39 -11.81
C ALA A 152 2.55 -8.91 -11.80
N ILE A 153 3.43 -8.02 -11.36
CA ILE A 153 3.17 -6.57 -11.32
C ILE A 153 3.08 -5.99 -12.72
N LEU A 154 4.02 -6.34 -13.61
CA LEU A 154 3.98 -5.92 -15.02
C LEU A 154 2.73 -6.43 -15.73
N SER A 155 2.28 -7.65 -15.43
CA SER A 155 1.05 -8.20 -16.01
C SER A 155 -0.20 -7.40 -15.63
N ARG A 156 -0.19 -6.68 -14.50
CA ARG A 156 -1.32 -5.83 -14.11
C ARG A 156 -1.55 -4.68 -15.07
N PHE A 157 -0.57 -4.25 -15.86
CA PHE A 157 -0.78 -3.22 -16.89
C PHE A 157 -1.80 -3.65 -17.96
N LEU A 158 -2.06 -4.96 -18.12
CA LEU A 158 -3.16 -5.48 -18.95
C LEU A 158 -4.55 -5.08 -18.41
N LEU A 159 -4.65 -4.64 -17.15
CA LEU A 159 -5.88 -4.11 -16.60
C LEU A 159 -6.29 -2.79 -17.26
N ILE A 160 -5.34 -1.93 -17.66
CA ILE A 160 -5.66 -0.66 -18.34
C ILE A 160 -6.55 -0.88 -19.57
N PRO A 161 -6.17 -1.70 -20.57
CA PRO A 161 -7.04 -1.96 -21.71
C PRO A 161 -8.29 -2.75 -21.32
N ALA A 162 -8.24 -3.62 -20.31
CA ALA A 162 -9.42 -4.35 -19.82
C ALA A 162 -10.49 -3.41 -19.23
N PHE A 163 -10.07 -2.43 -18.42
CA PHE A 163 -10.94 -1.39 -17.87
C PHE A 163 -11.52 -0.53 -18.99
N TYR A 164 -10.69 -0.09 -19.94
CA TYR A 164 -11.15 0.69 -21.09
C TYR A 164 -12.21 -0.06 -21.92
N PHE A 165 -11.96 -1.34 -22.24
CA PHE A 165 -12.91 -2.17 -22.99
C PHE A 165 -14.21 -2.38 -22.21
N THR A 166 -14.10 -2.68 -20.92
CA THR A 166 -15.25 -2.92 -20.04
C THR A 166 -16.10 -1.68 -19.86
N ALA A 167 -15.51 -0.48 -19.80
CA ALA A 167 -16.29 0.76 -19.75
C ALA A 167 -17.11 1.00 -21.02
N LYS A 168 -16.65 0.53 -22.19
CA LYS A 168 -17.34 0.74 -23.46
C LYS A 168 -18.38 -0.34 -23.78
N TYR A 169 -18.10 -1.59 -23.42
CA TYR A 169 -18.91 -2.74 -23.85
C TYR A 169 -19.40 -3.62 -22.70
N GLY A 170 -18.81 -3.49 -21.51
CA GLY A 170 -19.14 -4.29 -20.34
C GLY A 170 -20.30 -3.68 -19.55
N ASP A 171 -20.97 -4.54 -18.78
CA ASP A 171 -21.97 -4.10 -17.82
C ASP A 171 -21.34 -3.70 -16.46
N GLN A 172 -22.19 -3.22 -15.56
CA GLN A 172 -21.79 -2.85 -14.19
C GLN A 172 -21.17 -4.02 -13.40
N GLY A 173 -21.55 -5.27 -13.69
CA GLY A 173 -21.03 -6.46 -13.01
C GLY A 173 -19.58 -6.75 -13.39
N TRP A 174 -19.25 -6.64 -14.68
CA TRP A 174 -17.87 -6.76 -15.16
C TRP A 174 -16.96 -5.68 -14.59
N MET A 175 -17.46 -4.45 -14.45
CA MET A 175 -16.68 -3.39 -13.81
C MET A 175 -16.43 -3.68 -12.33
N ILE A 176 -17.45 -4.12 -11.57
CA ILE A 176 -17.30 -4.52 -10.16
C ILE A 176 -16.27 -5.65 -10.04
N LEU A 177 -16.27 -6.63 -10.96
CA LEU A 177 -15.30 -7.72 -10.98
C LEU A 177 -13.88 -7.21 -11.22
N LEU A 178 -13.67 -6.35 -12.22
CA LEU A 178 -12.34 -5.78 -12.50
C LEU A 178 -11.82 -4.94 -11.35
N VAL A 179 -12.66 -4.11 -10.73
CA VAL A 179 -12.29 -3.32 -9.55
C VAL A 179 -11.97 -4.20 -8.36
N SER A 180 -12.75 -5.27 -8.14
CA SER A 180 -12.46 -6.27 -7.12
C SER A 180 -11.10 -6.94 -7.34
N PHE A 181 -10.80 -7.32 -8.57
CA PHE A 181 -9.51 -7.91 -8.94
C PHE A 181 -8.36 -6.90 -8.83
N LEU A 182 -8.59 -5.63 -9.17
CA LEU A 182 -7.62 -4.55 -8.99
C LEU A 182 -7.25 -4.40 -7.51
N GLY A 183 -8.23 -4.31 -6.62
CA GLY A 183 -8.02 -4.24 -5.17
C GLY A 183 -7.33 -5.49 -4.60
N LEU A 184 -7.77 -6.68 -5.03
CA LEU A 184 -7.17 -7.95 -4.61
C LEU A 184 -5.69 -8.03 -4.99
N THR A 185 -5.34 -7.71 -6.23
CA THR A 185 -3.96 -7.76 -6.71
C THR A 185 -3.10 -6.64 -6.11
N ASN A 186 -3.68 -5.46 -5.90
CA ASN A 186 -3.00 -4.34 -5.23
C ASN A 186 -2.54 -4.76 -3.83
N GLY A 187 -3.47 -5.18 -2.97
CA GLY A 187 -3.14 -5.54 -1.60
C GLY A 187 -2.23 -6.75 -1.50
N HIS A 188 -2.46 -7.78 -2.32
CA HIS A 188 -1.65 -9.01 -2.32
C HIS A 188 -0.19 -8.73 -2.71
N LEU A 189 0.04 -8.03 -3.83
CA LEU A 189 1.40 -7.79 -4.31
C LEU A 189 2.14 -6.79 -3.42
N THR A 190 1.45 -5.78 -2.87
CA THR A 190 2.05 -4.86 -1.88
C THR A 190 2.61 -5.63 -0.69
N ILE A 191 1.83 -6.55 -0.10
CA ILE A 191 2.30 -7.29 1.07
C ILE A 191 3.40 -8.30 0.71
N CYS A 192 3.38 -8.89 -0.50
CA CYS A 192 4.47 -9.71 -1.00
C CYS A 192 5.79 -8.91 -1.10
N VAL A 193 5.77 -7.70 -1.67
CA VAL A 193 6.95 -6.83 -1.75
C VAL A 193 7.42 -6.43 -0.35
N MET A 194 6.52 -5.92 0.51
CA MET A 194 6.87 -5.44 1.86
C MET A 194 7.44 -6.53 2.76
N THR A 195 7.02 -7.78 2.57
CA THR A 195 7.54 -8.91 3.35
C THR A 195 8.76 -9.57 2.73
N ALA A 196 8.98 -9.45 1.42
CA ALA A 196 10.10 -10.04 0.72
C ALA A 196 11.34 -9.15 0.72
N ALA A 197 11.18 -7.83 0.54
CA ALA A 197 12.28 -6.86 0.47
C ALA A 197 13.24 -6.90 1.68
N PRO A 198 12.78 -6.83 2.95
CA PRO A 198 13.67 -6.83 4.11
C PRO A 198 14.26 -8.22 4.46
N LYS A 199 13.84 -9.31 3.81
CA LYS A 199 14.38 -10.64 4.14
C LYS A 199 15.87 -10.72 3.84
N GLY A 200 16.65 -11.23 4.79
CA GLY A 200 18.09 -11.43 4.66
C GLY A 200 18.95 -10.23 5.09
N TYR A 201 18.34 -9.11 5.46
CA TYR A 201 19.02 -7.92 5.99
C TYR A 201 19.01 -7.87 7.52
N LYS A 202 19.96 -7.13 8.11
CA LYS A 202 20.00 -6.86 9.57
C LYS A 202 18.87 -5.89 9.95
N GLY A 203 18.42 -5.88 11.20
CA GLY A 203 17.33 -5.04 11.71
C GLY A 203 17.43 -3.55 11.34
N PRO A 204 18.58 -2.87 11.51
CA PRO A 204 18.76 -1.48 11.07
C PRO A 204 18.58 -1.28 9.56
N GLU A 205 18.99 -2.26 8.76
CA GLU A 205 18.89 -2.24 7.29
C GLU A 205 17.47 -2.56 6.83
N GLN A 206 16.79 -3.50 7.50
CA GLN A 206 15.37 -3.80 7.29
C GLN A 206 14.50 -2.57 7.51
N ASN A 207 14.77 -1.81 8.57
CA ASN A 207 14.07 -0.55 8.84
C ASN A 207 14.32 0.49 7.75
N ALA A 208 15.58 0.65 7.32
CA ALA A 208 15.93 1.58 6.24
C ALA A 208 15.27 1.18 4.92
N LEU A 209 15.28 -0.11 4.58
CA LEU A 209 14.68 -0.64 3.35
C LEU A 209 13.14 -0.52 3.38
N GLY A 210 12.51 -0.76 4.53
CA GLY A 210 11.09 -0.52 4.73
C GLY A 210 10.72 0.94 4.41
N ASN A 211 11.48 1.90 4.94
CA ASN A 211 11.27 3.33 4.65
C ASN A 211 11.47 3.68 3.18
N ILE A 212 12.49 3.10 2.52
CA ILE A 212 12.72 3.28 1.08
C ILE A 212 11.53 2.77 0.26
N VAL A 213 11.05 1.57 0.56
CA VAL A 213 9.90 0.97 -0.15
C VAL A 213 8.63 1.80 0.08
N VAL A 214 8.40 2.30 1.29
CA VAL A 214 7.29 3.21 1.60
C VAL A 214 7.42 4.55 0.87
N LEU A 215 8.63 5.10 0.73
CA LEU A 215 8.84 6.30 -0.06
C LEU A 215 8.47 6.06 -1.54
N CYS A 216 8.89 4.93 -2.12
CA CYS A 216 8.52 4.57 -3.49
C CYS A 216 7.01 4.38 -3.67
N LEU A 217 6.32 3.83 -2.66
CA LEU A 217 4.86 3.77 -2.61
C LEU A 217 4.25 5.18 -2.69
N LEU A 218 4.73 6.13 -1.88
CA LEU A 218 4.20 7.51 -1.88
C LEU A 218 4.42 8.23 -3.21
N ILE A 219 5.60 8.07 -3.81
CA ILE A 219 5.90 8.60 -5.14
C ILE A 219 4.98 7.96 -6.19
N GLY A 220 4.74 6.64 -6.07
CA GLY A 220 3.83 5.92 -6.96
C GLY A 220 2.38 6.39 -6.84
N ILE A 221 1.92 6.68 -5.62
CA ILE A 221 0.60 7.29 -5.37
C ILE A 221 0.51 8.63 -6.10
N PHE A 222 1.48 9.52 -5.88
CA PHE A 222 1.49 10.85 -6.50
C PHE A 222 1.48 10.78 -8.04
N ALA A 223 2.34 9.94 -8.61
CA ALA A 223 2.42 9.73 -10.05
C ALA A 223 1.15 9.08 -10.61
N GLY A 224 0.60 8.08 -9.93
CA GLY A 224 -0.66 7.42 -10.33
C GLY A 224 -1.83 8.39 -10.37
N VAL A 225 -2.01 9.21 -9.33
CA VAL A 225 -3.06 10.24 -9.29
C VAL A 225 -2.86 11.27 -10.40
N SER A 226 -1.63 11.62 -10.76
CA SER A 226 -1.36 12.52 -11.88
C SER A 226 -1.70 11.88 -13.23
N LEU A 227 -1.42 10.58 -13.40
CA LEU A 227 -1.73 9.82 -14.61
C LEU A 227 -3.21 9.52 -14.78
N ASP A 228 -3.99 9.48 -13.70
CA ASP A 228 -5.45 9.38 -13.74
C ASP A 228 -6.08 10.48 -14.63
N TRP A 229 -5.44 11.65 -14.70
CA TRP A 229 -5.91 12.76 -15.53
C TRP A 229 -5.86 12.46 -17.03
N LEU A 230 -5.02 11.51 -17.45
CA LEU A 230 -4.93 11.11 -18.85
C LEU A 230 -6.25 10.52 -19.36
N TRP A 231 -7.08 9.95 -18.49
CA TRP A 231 -8.41 9.45 -18.87
C TRP A 231 -9.40 10.56 -19.24
N PHE A 232 -9.11 11.81 -18.88
CA PHE A 232 -9.96 12.96 -19.22
C PHE A 232 -9.58 13.61 -20.55
N ILE A 233 -8.38 13.34 -21.08
CA ILE A 233 -7.91 13.96 -22.32
C ILE A 233 -8.81 13.55 -23.49
N GLY A 234 -9.39 14.54 -24.17
CA GLY A 234 -10.25 14.34 -25.35
C GLY A 234 -11.75 14.33 -25.08
N LYS A 235 -12.19 14.47 -23.82
CA LYS A 235 -13.61 14.67 -23.48
C LYS A 235 -14.00 16.15 -23.58
N LYS A 236 -15.09 16.43 -24.30
CA LYS A 236 -15.56 17.81 -24.56
C LYS A 236 -16.19 18.51 -23.33
N ASN A 237 -16.50 17.79 -22.26
CA ASN A 237 -17.15 18.31 -21.04
C ASN A 237 -16.45 17.87 -19.74
N ALA A 238 -15.12 17.69 -19.76
CA ALA A 238 -14.38 17.57 -18.51
C ALA A 238 -14.19 19.01 -17.97
N PHE A 239 -14.62 19.24 -16.73
CA PHE A 239 -14.78 20.51 -15.99
C PHE A 239 -16.15 21.21 -16.15
#